data_AF-A0A2I0PJL4-F1
#
_entry.id   AF-A0A2I0PJL4-F1
#
_cell.length_a   1.000
_cell.length_b   1.000
_cell.length_c   1.000
_cell.angle_alpha   90.00
_cell.angle_beta   90.00
_cell.angle_gamma   90.00
#
_symmetry.space_group_name_H-M   'P 1'
#
loop_
_entity.id
_entity.type
_entity.pdbx_description
1 polymer ?
#
loop_
_entity_poly.entity_id
_entity_poly.type
_entity_poly.pdbx_seq_one_letter_code
_entity_poly.pdbx_strand_id
1 'polypeptide(L)'
;MDLLLERIVGFILALLLLYSVYNLFNVLKNKETALSMVFLHTERISTLFGILVLSSMFTVITGVLYAQGSVPLLVEVSLNINVLLLLIFTYFLQKLMKGCTGKKMVEDT
;
A
#
# COMPACT_ATOMS: atom_id res chain seq x y z
N MET A 1 19.31 17.59 1.70
CA MET A 1 18.82 16.39 2.42
C MET A 1 19.86 15.31 2.18
N ASP A 2 20.44 14.75 3.24
CA ASP A 2 21.56 13.80 3.10
C ASP A 2 21.06 12.45 2.58
N LEU A 3 21.80 11.84 1.65
CA LEU A 3 21.49 10.54 1.06
C LEU A 3 21.29 9.44 2.12
N LEU A 4 22.07 9.50 3.21
CA LEU A 4 21.94 8.59 4.34
C LEU A 4 20.60 8.74 5.07
N LEU A 5 20.09 9.97 5.19
CA LEU A 5 18.82 10.24 5.84
C LEU A 5 17.66 9.69 5.01
N GLU A 6 17.68 9.88 3.69
CA GLU A 6 16.68 9.28 2.78
C GLU A 6 16.67 7.75 2.85
N ARG A 7 17.84 7.12 2.95
CA ARG A 7 17.94 5.65 3.11
C ARG A 7 17.38 5.15 4.42
N ILE A 8 17.65 5.86 5.52
CA ILE A 8 17.10 5.51 6.84
C ILE A 8 15.57 5.64 6.82
N VAL A 9 15.04 6.73 6.24
CA VAL A 9 13.60 6.93 6.08
C VAL A 9 12.98 5.81 5.23
N GLY A 10 13.60 5.49 4.09
CA GLY A 10 13.16 4.40 3.21
C GLY A 10 13.14 3.05 3.91
N PHE A 11 14.18 2.75 4.70
CA PHE A 11 14.26 1.52 5.48
C PHE A 11 13.13 1.42 6.52
N ILE A 12 12.85 2.50 7.25
CA ILE A 12 11.74 2.54 8.22
C ILE A 12 10.39 2.37 7.52
N LEU A 13 10.18 3.04 6.39
CA LEU A 13 8.96 2.91 5.59
C LEU A 13 8.78 1.48 5.07
N ALA A 14 9.85 0.82 4.63
CA ALA A 14 9.82 -0.57 4.18
C ALA A 14 9.45 -1.53 5.32
N LEU A 15 9.99 -1.33 6.52
CA LEU A 15 9.63 -2.12 7.71
C LEU A 15 8.14 -1.95 8.07
N LEU A 16 7.65 -0.71 8.05
CA LEU A 16 6.24 -0.41 8.28
C LEU A 16 5.34 -1.07 7.23
N LEU A 17 5.74 -1.03 5.96
CA LEU A 17 5.00 -1.68 4.88
C LEU A 17 4.94 -3.19 5.09
N LEU A 18 6.07 -3.82 5.45
CA LEU A 18 6.15 -5.25 5.70
C LEU A 18 5.24 -5.66 6.87
N TYR A 19 5.25 -4.90 7.96
CA TYR A 19 4.33 -5.09 9.09
C TYR A 19 2.86 -4.95 8.67
N SER A 20 2.53 -3.92 7.88
CA SER A 20 1.18 -3.69 7.35
C SER A 20 0.71 -4.85 6.46
N VAL A 21 1.57 -5.36 5.59
CA VAL A 21 1.26 -6.53 4.75
C VAL A 21 1.06 -7.79 5.59
N TYR A 22 1.89 -8.02 6.61
CA TYR A 22 1.71 -9.15 7.52
C TYR A 22 0.37 -9.09 8.27
N ASN A 23 0.00 -7.91 8.77
CA ASN A 23 -1.27 -7.71 9.44
C ASN A 23 -2.46 -7.93 8.48
N LEU A 24 -2.36 -7.45 7.24
CA LEU A 24 -3.35 -7.70 6.19
C LEU A 24 -3.49 -9.20 5.88
N PHE A 25 -2.38 -9.92 5.78
CA PHE A 25 -2.38 -11.37 5.54
C PHE A 25 -3.07 -12.13 6.68
N ASN A 26 -2.84 -11.75 7.94
CA ASN A 26 -3.54 -12.33 9.08
C ASN A 26 -5.05 -12.06 9.04
N VAL A 27 -5.47 -10.87 8.59
CA VAL A 27 -6.90 -10.53 8.41
C VAL A 27 -7.52 -11.38 7.28
N LEU A 28 -6.79 -11.60 6.19
CA LEU A 28 -7.21 -12.44 5.06
C LEU A 28 -7.35 -13.92 5.45
N LYS A 29 -6.37 -14.47 6.18
CA LYS A 29 -6.33 -15.89 6.59
C LYS A 29 -7.54 -16.31 7.42
N ASN A 30 -8.09 -15.41 8.23
CA ASN A 30 -9.25 -15.71 9.07
C ASN A 30 -10.61 -15.56 8.38
N LYS A 31 -10.67 -15.04 7.14
CA LYS A 31 -11.93 -14.70 6.47
C LYS A 31 -11.86 -14.93 4.97
N GLU A 32 -12.14 -16.16 4.52
CA GLU A 32 -12.44 -16.46 3.11
C GLU A 32 -13.59 -15.57 2.57
N THR A 33 -14.47 -15.07 3.45
CA THR A 33 -15.54 -14.12 3.14
C THR A 33 -15.10 -12.66 2.96
N ALA A 34 -13.90 -12.27 3.39
CA ALA A 34 -13.47 -10.87 3.32
C ALA A 34 -13.11 -10.44 1.89
N LEU A 35 -12.65 -11.36 1.05
CA LEU A 35 -12.28 -11.07 -0.33
C LEU A 35 -13.53 -10.80 -1.20
N SER A 36 -14.59 -11.58 -1.00
CA SER A 36 -15.89 -11.35 -1.65
C SER A 36 -16.56 -10.05 -1.18
N MET A 37 -16.35 -9.64 0.08
CA MET A 37 -16.85 -8.36 0.59
C MET A 37 -16.12 -7.14 0.02
N VAL A 38 -14.81 -7.27 -0.27
CA VAL A 38 -14.07 -6.20 -0.95
C VAL A 38 -14.66 -5.95 -2.34
N PHE A 39 -15.00 -7.02 -3.08
CA PHE A 39 -15.63 -6.96 -4.41
C PHE A 39 -17.01 -6.28 -4.43
N LEU A 40 -17.73 -6.21 -3.31
CA LEU A 40 -19.05 -5.57 -3.22
C LEU A 40 -19.01 -4.04 -3.15
N HIS A 41 -17.85 -3.41 -2.99
CA HIS A 41 -17.71 -1.95 -2.91
C HIS A 41 -16.95 -1.40 -4.11
N THR A 42 -17.64 -1.30 -5.23
CA THR A 42 -17.14 -0.86 -6.55
C THR A 42 -16.43 0.50 -6.49
N GLU A 43 -16.98 1.48 -5.77
CA GLU A 43 -16.36 2.81 -5.62
C GLU A 43 -15.02 2.76 -4.88
N ARG A 44 -14.95 1.98 -3.79
CA ARG A 44 -13.72 1.88 -2.99
C ARG A 44 -12.65 1.04 -3.67
N ILE A 45 -13.05 0.05 -4.47
CA ILE A 45 -12.14 -0.68 -5.35
C ILE A 45 -11.53 0.26 -6.39
N SER A 46 -12.31 1.16 -6.98
CA SER A 46 -11.77 2.13 -7.94
C SER A 46 -10.66 2.99 -7.31
N THR A 47 -10.83 3.44 -6.07
CA THR A 47 -9.79 4.17 -5.35
C THR A 47 -8.54 3.33 -5.11
N LEU A 48 -8.70 2.08 -4.65
CA LEU A 48 -7.59 1.15 -4.42
C LEU A 48 -6.83 0.84 -5.72
N PHE A 49 -7.56 0.64 -6.81
CA PHE A 49 -6.99 0.42 -8.14
C PHE A 49 -6.23 1.65 -8.62
N GLY A 50 -6.77 2.86 -8.42
CA GLY A 50 -6.09 4.11 -8.76
C GLY A 50 -4.75 4.28 -8.02
N ILE A 51 -4.68 3.95 -6.73
CA ILE A 51 -3.44 4.00 -5.95
C ILE A 51 -2.42 2.98 -6.48
N LEU A 52 -2.87 1.77 -6.84
CA LEU A 52 -2.04 0.72 -7.43
C LEU A 52 -1.46 1.15 -8.79
N VAL A 53 -2.28 1.74 -9.67
CA VAL A 53 -1.83 2.27 -10.96
C VAL A 53 -0.79 3.35 -10.74
N LEU A 54 -1.04 4.31 -9.83
CA LEU A 54 -0.09 5.38 -9.53
C LEU A 54 1.24 4.82 -9.00
N SER A 55 1.20 3.86 -8.06
CA SER A 55 2.40 3.18 -7.54
C SER A 55 3.16 2.42 -8.64
N SER A 56 2.44 1.76 -9.56
CA SER A 56 3.06 1.06 -10.69
C SER A 56 3.80 2.04 -11.63
N MET A 57 3.21 3.21 -11.91
CA MET A 57 3.86 4.25 -12.71
C MET A 57 5.12 4.78 -12.01
N PHE A 58 5.06 5.05 -10.71
CA PHE A 58 6.23 5.45 -9.93
C PHE A 58 7.34 4.40 -9.96
N THR A 59 6.98 3.12 -9.90
CA THR A 59 7.93 2.00 -10.00
C THR A 59 8.65 2.02 -11.36
N VAL A 60 7.90 2.19 -12.45
CA VAL A 60 8.47 2.28 -13.81
C VAL A 60 9.38 3.50 -13.93
N ILE A 61 8.92 4.68 -13.50
CA ILE A 61 9.72 5.92 -13.53
C ILE A 61 11.02 5.74 -12.74
N THR A 62 10.93 5.18 -11.54
CA THR A 62 12.11 4.92 -10.69
C THR A 62 13.07 3.94 -11.35
N GLY A 63 12.56 2.88 -11.99
CA GLY A 63 13.38 1.92 -12.74
C GLY A 63 14.08 2.56 -13.93
N VAL A 64 13.41 3.44 -14.67
CA VAL A 64 14.00 4.22 -15.78
C VAL A 64 15.08 5.15 -15.26
N LEU A 65 14.81 5.88 -14.18
CA LEU A 65 15.79 6.80 -13.56
C LEU A 65 17.05 6.05 -13.12
N TYR A 66 16.88 4.87 -12.52
CA TYR A 66 17.99 4.01 -12.12
C TYR A 66 18.78 3.52 -13.35
N ALA A 67 18.11 3.05 -14.40
CA ALA A 67 18.75 2.55 -15.62
C ALA A 67 19.52 3.65 -16.37
N GLN A 68 19.07 4.90 -16.31
CA GLN A 68 19.73 6.05 -16.94
C GLN A 68 20.91 6.60 -16.12
N GLY A 69 21.23 6.02 -14.95
CA GLY A 69 22.28 6.53 -14.08
C GLY A 69 21.96 7.89 -13.48
N SER A 70 20.68 8.16 -13.23
CA SER A 70 20.20 9.43 -12.66
C SER A 70 20.76 9.67 -11.26
N VAL A 71 20.61 10.90 -10.77
CA VAL A 71 21.08 11.32 -9.43
C VAL A 71 20.55 10.36 -8.35
N PRO A 72 21.43 9.75 -7.51
CA PRO A 72 21.03 8.75 -6.53
C PRO A 72 19.94 9.24 -5.56
N LEU A 73 20.00 10.50 -5.16
CA LEU A 73 19.01 11.11 -4.27
C LEU A 73 17.60 11.07 -4.87
N LEU A 74 17.48 11.29 -6.18
CA LEU A 74 16.19 11.34 -6.87
C LEU A 74 15.56 9.94 -6.97
N VAL A 75 16.39 8.90 -7.15
CA VAL A 75 15.96 7.49 -7.12
C VAL A 75 15.45 7.12 -5.73
N GLU A 76 16.21 7.44 -4.67
CA GLU A 76 15.84 7.13 -3.28
C GLU A 76 14.53 7.83 -2.88
N VAL A 77 14.38 9.11 -3.20
CA VAL A 77 13.13 9.85 -2.92
C VAL A 77 11.95 9.24 -3.68
N SER A 78 12.15 8.84 -4.94
CA SER A 78 11.09 8.20 -5.74
C SER A 78 10.68 6.85 -5.16
N LEU A 79 11.64 6.04 -4.69
CA LEU A 79 11.38 4.80 -3.95
C LEU A 79 10.58 5.07 -2.67
N ASN A 80 11.01 6.06 -1.87
CA ASN A 80 10.36 6.40 -0.61
C ASN A 80 8.89 6.83 -0.82
N ILE A 81 8.62 7.65 -1.84
CA ILE A 81 7.26 8.03 -2.23
C ILE A 81 6.43 6.80 -2.64
N ASN A 82 7.02 5.88 -3.39
CA ASN A 82 6.32 4.68 -3.83
C ASN A 82 5.96 3.76 -2.66
N VAL A 83 6.87 3.57 -1.70
CA VAL A 83 6.59 2.82 -0.47
C VAL A 83 5.48 3.49 0.34
N LEU A 84 5.46 4.82 0.42
CA LEU A 84 4.40 5.57 1.07
C LEU A 84 3.03 5.33 0.40
N LEU A 85 2.97 5.33 -0.94
CA LEU A 85 1.74 5.02 -1.68
C LEU A 85 1.24 3.60 -1.38
N LEU A 86 2.13 2.61 -1.31
CA LEU A 86 1.78 1.23 -0.96
C LEU A 86 1.33 1.08 0.50
N LEU A 87 1.87 1.89 1.41
CA LEU A 87 1.40 1.98 2.80
C LEU A 87 -0.03 2.52 2.88
N ILE A 88 -0.32 3.58 2.13
CA ILE A 88 -1.67 4.14 2.04
C ILE A 88 -2.63 3.08 1.46
N PHE A 89 -2.23 2.39 0.40
CA PHE A 89 -3.00 1.30 -0.19
C PHE A 89 -3.31 0.20 0.83
N THR A 90 -2.30 -0.33 1.50
CA THR A 90 -2.49 -1.42 2.48
C THR A 90 -3.34 -0.97 3.67
N TYR A 91 -3.19 0.28 4.12
CA TYR A 91 -4.06 0.86 5.16
C TYR A 91 -5.53 0.93 4.73
N PHE A 92 -5.82 1.47 3.54
CA PHE A 92 -7.19 1.55 3.02
C PHE A 92 -7.80 0.17 2.84
N LEU A 93 -7.02 -0.79 2.34
CA LEU A 93 -7.45 -2.17 2.16
C LEU A 93 -7.81 -2.83 3.51
N GLN A 94 -6.96 -2.68 4.53
CA GLN A 94 -7.26 -3.16 5.89
C GLN A 94 -8.52 -2.50 6.46
N LYS A 95 -8.66 -1.17 6.29
CA LYS A 95 -9.84 -0.42 6.76
C LYS A 95 -11.12 -0.92 6.09
N LEU A 96 -11.07 -1.23 4.80
CA LEU A 96 -12.20 -1.75 4.06
C LEU A 96 -12.61 -3.14 4.59
N MET A 97 -11.64 -4.04 4.77
CA MET A 97 -11.89 -5.38 5.31
C MET A 97 -12.42 -5.36 6.76
N LYS A 98 -11.92 -4.45 7.61
CA LYS A 98 -12.43 -4.28 8.99
C LYS A 98 -13.82 -3.64 9.03
N GLY A 99 -14.07 -2.63 8.19
CA GLY A 99 -15.40 -1.99 8.08
C GLY A 99 -16.50 -2.97 7.65
N CYS A 100 -16.18 -3.92 6.76
CA CYS A 100 -17.09 -4.98 6.37
C CYS A 100 -17.38 -5.99 7.51
N THR A 101 -16.46 -6.14 8.47
CA THR A 101 -16.67 -7.01 9.64
C THR A 101 -17.65 -6.40 10.65
N GLY A 102 -17.58 -5.08 10.88
CA GLY A 102 -18.43 -4.40 11.87
C GLY A 102 -19.89 -4.26 11.44
N LYS A 103 -20.15 -4.22 10.13
CA LYS A 103 -21.53 -4.07 9.61
C LYS A 103 -22.37 -5.34 9.74
N LYS A 104 -21.75 -6.52 9.76
CA LYS A 104 -22.45 -7.81 9.95
C LYS A 104 -23.04 -8.01 11.35
N MET A 105 -22.72 -7.18 12.34
CA MET A 105 -23.32 -7.29 13.69
C MET A 105 -24.54 -6.38 13.90
N VAL A 106 -24.90 -5.51 12.94
CA VAL A 106 -26.00 -4.55 13.11
C VAL A 106 -27.25 -4.95 12.32
N GLU A 107 -27.15 -5.85 11.34
CA GLU A 107 -28.31 -6.36 10.59
C GLU A 107 -28.90 -7.68 11.16
N ASP A 108 -28.27 -8.25 12.20
CA ASP A 108 -28.73 -9.49 12.87
C ASP A 108 -29.23 -9.24 14.32
N THR A 109 -29.61 -8.00 14.66
CA THR A 109 -30.33 -7.63 15.91
C THR A 109 -31.50 -6.72 15.59
#